data_AF-A0A1F8QYI0-F1
#
_entry.id   AF-A0A1F8QYI0-F1
#
_cell.length_a   1.000
_cell.length_b   1.000
_cell.length_c   1.000
_cell.angle_alpha   90.00
_cell.angle_beta   90.00
_cell.angle_gamma   90.00
#
_symmetry.space_group_name_H-M   'P 1'
#
loop_
_entity.id
_entity.type
_entity.pdbx_description
1 polymer ?
#
loop_
_entity_poly.entity_id
_entity_poly.type
_entity_poly.pdbx_seq_one_letter_code
_entity_poly.pdbx_strand_id
1 'polypeptide(L)'
;MERRRSSIEVIADMLRLGEAGKTEIMYSANMSYFQLKKYLKFLVERGLVNEVHMGNPSITYRITPEGIKLLRNIDGILDTLGFREDL
;
A
#
# COMPACT_ATOMS: atom_id res chain seq x y z
N MET A 1 13.75 0.34 -19.30
CA MET A 1 14.28 1.46 -18.48
C MET A 1 13.67 1.31 -17.10
N GLU A 2 14.46 1.26 -16.03
CA GLU A 2 13.92 1.15 -14.67
C GLU A 2 13.28 2.48 -14.29
N ARG A 3 11.95 2.56 -14.41
CA ARG A 3 11.18 3.73 -14.01
C ARG A 3 11.10 3.76 -12.48
N ARG A 4 11.46 4.89 -11.89
CA ARG A 4 11.27 5.11 -10.46
C ARG A 4 9.79 5.13 -10.14
N ARG A 5 9.32 4.19 -9.31
CA ARG A 5 7.95 4.18 -8.79
C ARG A 5 7.64 5.50 -8.08
N SER A 6 6.53 6.09 -8.46
CA SER A 6 5.92 7.26 -7.86
C SER A 6 5.25 6.91 -6.53
N SER A 7 5.00 7.92 -5.70
CA SER A 7 4.32 7.71 -4.41
C SER A 7 2.90 7.14 -4.57
N ILE A 8 2.21 7.46 -5.67
CA ILE A 8 0.84 6.96 -5.91
C ILE A 8 0.83 5.47 -6.27
N GLU A 9 1.81 5.00 -7.04
CA GLU A 9 2.01 3.58 -7.34
C GLU A 9 2.34 2.82 -6.04
N VAL A 10 3.23 3.35 -5.21
CA VAL A 10 3.55 2.76 -3.90
C VAL A 10 2.32 2.64 -3.00
N ILE A 11 1.49 3.69 -2.92
CA ILE A 11 0.25 3.66 -2.14
C ILE A 11 -0.71 2.60 -2.69
N ALA A 12 -0.89 2.55 -4.02
CA ALA A 12 -1.76 1.57 -4.65
C ALA A 12 -1.29 0.14 -4.37
N ASP A 13 0.01 -0.15 -4.53
CA ASP A 13 0.59 -1.46 -4.25
C ASP A 13 0.34 -1.89 -2.80
N MET A 14 0.56 -0.99 -1.84
CA MET A 14 0.34 -1.29 -0.42
C MET A 14 -1.13 -1.53 -0.08
N LEU A 15 -2.05 -0.78 -0.70
CA LEU A 15 -3.49 -0.97 -0.53
C LEU A 15 -3.94 -2.30 -1.16
N ARG A 16 -3.40 -2.67 -2.33
CA ARG A 16 -3.74 -3.93 -3.02
C ARG A 16 -3.39 -5.18 -2.23
N LEU A 17 -2.43 -5.11 -1.29
CA LEU A 17 -2.13 -6.22 -0.40
C LEU A 17 -3.35 -6.66 0.43
N GLY A 18 -4.29 -5.73 0.69
CA GLY A 18 -5.55 -6.02 1.38
C GLY A 18 -5.35 -6.29 2.87
N GLU A 19 -4.71 -7.39 3.21
CA GLU A 19 -4.28 -7.74 4.57
C GLU A 19 -2.92 -8.42 4.51
N ALA A 20 -1.93 -7.87 5.20
CA ALA A 20 -0.59 -8.44 5.21
C ALA A 20 0.17 -8.12 6.51
N GLY A 21 1.05 -9.04 6.91
CA GLY A 21 2.01 -8.80 7.98
C GLY A 21 3.14 -7.86 7.52
N LYS A 22 3.79 -7.17 8.47
CA LYS A 22 4.91 -6.26 8.15
C LYS A 22 6.01 -6.89 7.30
N THR A 23 6.33 -8.16 7.55
CA THR A 23 7.33 -8.93 6.80
C THR A 23 6.89 -9.20 5.36
N GLU A 24 5.62 -9.58 5.15
CA GLU A 24 5.06 -9.80 3.81
C GLU A 24 5.05 -8.51 2.99
N ILE A 25 4.66 -7.39 3.63
CA ILE A 25 4.68 -6.07 2.99
C ILE A 25 6.12 -5.66 2.63
N MET A 26 7.11 -5.96 3.49
CA MET A 26 8.50 -5.65 3.21
C MET A 26 9.01 -6.39 1.97
N TYR A 27 8.68 -7.67 1.82
CA TYR A 27 9.10 -8.46 0.65
C TYR A 27 8.35 -8.07 -0.63
N SER A 28 7.09 -7.67 -0.55
CA SER A 28 6.30 -7.28 -1.73
C SER A 28 6.57 -5.85 -2.20
N ALA A 29 6.89 -4.95 -1.28
CA ALA A 29 6.89 -3.53 -1.58
C ALA A 29 8.18 -3.01 -2.22
N ASN A 30 9.21 -3.83 -2.48
CA ASN A 30 10.50 -3.46 -3.09
C ASN A 30 11.03 -2.08 -2.62
N MET A 31 11.08 -1.87 -1.30
CA MET A 31 11.46 -0.60 -0.67
C MET A 31 12.23 -0.85 0.63
N SER A 32 12.99 0.16 1.07
CA SER A 32 13.70 0.06 2.35
C SER A 32 12.73 0.04 3.54
N TYR A 33 13.17 -0.56 4.66
CA TYR A 33 12.41 -0.58 5.92
C TYR A 33 11.95 0.81 6.38
N PHE A 34 12.80 1.83 6.19
CA PHE A 34 12.47 3.21 6.56
C PHE A 34 11.34 3.78 5.70
N GLN A 35 11.38 3.54 4.39
CA GLN A 35 10.31 3.97 3.48
C GLN A 35 9.00 3.25 3.81
N LEU A 36 9.05 1.94 4.03
CA LEU A 36 7.88 1.15 4.41
C LEU A 36 7.22 1.71 5.67
N LYS A 37 8.02 1.94 6.73
CA LYS A 37 7.52 2.48 7.99
C LYS A 37 6.88 3.86 7.79
N LYS A 38 7.44 4.70 6.93
CA LYS A 38 6.89 6.03 6.61
C LYS A 38 5.53 5.92 5.92
N TYR A 39 5.39 5.03 4.94
CA TYR A 39 4.12 4.84 4.25
C TYR A 39 3.06 4.17 5.13
N LEU A 40 3.41 3.13 5.88
CA LEU A 40 2.47 2.50 6.81
C LEU A 40 1.93 3.50 7.83
N LYS A 41 2.83 4.28 8.46
CA LYS A 41 2.43 5.35 9.38
C LYS A 41 1.48 6.34 8.69
N PHE A 42 1.80 6.79 7.48
CA PHE A 42 0.94 7.70 6.72
C PHE A 42 -0.44 7.10 6.42
N LEU A 43 -0.51 5.85 5.97
CA LEU A 43 -1.79 5.20 5.64
C LEU A 43 -2.67 4.98 6.89
N VAL A 44 -2.05 4.62 8.01
CA VAL A 44 -2.73 4.47 9.31
C VAL A 44 -3.24 5.81 9.82
N GLU A 45 -2.40 6.86 9.81
CA GLU A 45 -2.80 8.22 10.23
C GLU A 45 -3.94 8.79 9.38
N ARG A 46 -4.08 8.33 8.13
CA ARG A 46 -5.17 8.73 7.22
C ARG A 46 -6.39 7.81 7.26
N GLY A 47 -6.37 6.77 8.09
CA GLY A 47 -7.48 5.81 8.20
C GLY A 47 -7.69 4.96 6.95
N LEU A 48 -6.67 4.81 6.10
CA LEU A 48 -6.71 3.99 4.88
C LEU A 48 -6.38 2.52 5.16
N VAL A 49 -5.68 2.28 6.27
CA VAL A 49 -5.25 0.97 6.77
C VAL A 49 -5.39 0.96 8.29
N ASN A 50 -5.82 -0.17 8.85
CA ASN A 50 -5.87 -0.44 10.28
C ASN A 50 -4.72 -1.38 10.70
N GLU A 51 -4.18 -1.17 11.90
CA GLU A 51 -3.31 -2.13 12.57
C GLU A 51 -4.18 -3.14 13.35
N VAL A 52 -4.02 -4.42 13.03
CA VAL A 52 -4.70 -5.53 13.71
C VAL A 52 -3.65 -6.34 14.47
N HIS A 53 -3.76 -6.31 15.80
CA HIS A 53 -2.87 -7.02 16.70
C HIS A 53 -3.34 -8.47 16.86
N MET A 54 -2.60 -9.40 16.26
CA MET A 54 -2.85 -10.85 16.33
C MET A 54 -2.13 -11.52 17.52
N GLY A 55 -1.41 -10.73 18.33
CA GLY A 55 -0.59 -11.17 19.46
C GLY A 55 0.65 -10.29 19.63
N ASN A 56 1.52 -10.59 20.60
CA ASN A 56 2.78 -9.87 20.77
C ASN A 56 3.94 -10.72 20.20
N PRO A 57 4.67 -10.31 19.12
CA PRO A 57 4.68 -9.01 18.44
C PRO A 57 3.95 -9.00 17.06
N SER A 58 2.95 -9.86 16.84
CA SER A 58 2.32 -10.04 15.53
C SER A 58 1.32 -8.92 15.20
N ILE A 59 1.70 -8.02 14.30
CA ILE A 59 0.87 -6.95 13.76
C ILE A 59 0.62 -7.23 12.27
N THR A 60 -0.65 -7.17 11.90
CA THR A 60 -1.11 -7.22 10.51
C THR A 60 -1.74 -5.88 10.13
N TYR A 61 -1.60 -5.49 8.87
CA TYR A 61 -2.15 -4.26 8.32
C TYR A 61 -3.29 -4.62 7.39
N ARG A 62 -4.49 -4.12 7.66
CA ARG A 62 -5.70 -4.40 6.87
C ARG A 62 -6.25 -3.11 6.26
N ILE A 63 -6.51 -3.11 4.97
CA ILE A 63 -7.13 -2.00 4.26
C ILE A 63 -8.53 -1.68 4.81
N THR A 64 -8.89 -0.40 4.88
CA THR A 64 -10.22 0.07 5.29
C THR A 64 -11.14 0.26 4.08
N PRO A 65 -12.46 0.44 4.28
CA PRO A 65 -13.37 0.85 3.20
C PRO A 65 -12.90 2.12 2.48
N GLU A 66 -12.35 3.09 3.21
CA GLU A 66 -11.78 4.33 2.68
C GLU A 66 -10.53 4.04 1.84
N GLY A 67 -9.67 3.12 2.29
CA GLY A 67 -8.52 2.62 1.54
C GLY A 67 -8.95 1.98 0.21
N ILE A 68 -9.99 1.14 0.23
CA ILE A 68 -10.53 0.49 -0.99
C ILE A 68 -11.06 1.54 -1.96
N LYS A 69 -11.76 2.57 -1.45
CA LYS A 69 -12.27 3.67 -2.28
C LYS A 69 -11.12 4.44 -2.93
N LEU A 70 -10.06 4.74 -2.18
CA LEU A 70 -8.88 5.42 -2.73
C LEU A 70 -8.20 4.57 -3.80
N LEU A 71 -8.00 3.28 -3.55
CA LEU A 71 -7.39 2.37 -4.52
C LEU A 71 -8.16 2.36 -5.84
N ARG A 72 -9.50 2.24 -5.80
CA ARG A 72 -10.35 2.29 -7.00
C ARG A 72 -10.21 3.61 -7.76
N ASN A 73 -10.08 4.73 -7.05
CA ASN A 73 -9.87 6.03 -7.69
C ASN A 73 -8.50 6.09 -8.37
N ILE A 74 -7.45 5.58 -7.72
CA ILE A 74 -6.11 5.53 -8.31
C ILE A 74 -6.13 4.66 -9.57
N ASP A 75 -6.71 3.47 -9.49
CA ASP A 75 -6.82 2.56 -10.65
C ASP A 75 -7.57 3.23 -11.80
N GLY A 76 -8.71 3.88 -11.54
CA GLY A 76 -9.47 4.59 -12.56
C GLY A 76 -8.68 5.73 -13.23
N ILE A 77 -7.85 6.45 -12.46
CA ILE A 77 -6.96 7.49 -13.00
C ILE A 77 -5.88 6.88 -13.89
N LEU A 78 -5.21 5.82 -13.42
CA LEU A 78 -4.15 5.15 -14.19
C LEU A 78 -4.69 4.55 -15.49
N ASP A 79 -5.90 3.97 -15.46
CA ASP A 79 -6.59 3.45 -16.63
C ASP A 79 -6.88 4.55 -17.66
N THR A 80 -7.44 5.68 -17.18
CA THR A 80 -7.79 6.82 -18.03
C THR A 80 -6.55 7.40 -18.72
N LEU A 81 -5.41 7.35 -18.04
CA LEU A 81 -4.12 7.80 -18.58
C LEU A 81 -3.41 6.75 -19.44
N GLY A 82 -3.93 5.52 -19.54
CA GLY A 82 -3.33 4.45 -20.33
C GLY A 82 -2.08 3.82 -19.69
N PHE A 83 -1.88 3.95 -18.37
CA PHE A 83 -0.69 3.44 -17.68
C PHE A 83 -0.82 2.00 -17.17
N ARG A 84 -1.85 1.26 -17.61
CA ARG A 84 -2.11 -0.11 -17.16
C ARG A 84 -1.28 -1.19 -17.88
N GLU A 85 -0.50 -0.83 -18.90
CA GLU A 85 0.27 -1.81 -19.69
C GLU A 85 1.62 -2.21 -19.06
N ASP A 86 2.03 -1.59 -17.94
CA ASP A 86 3.40 -1.73 -17.42
C ASP A 86 3.51 -2.25 -15.96
N LEU A 87 2.42 -2.74 -15.35
CA LEU A 87 2.40 -3.24 -13.96
C LEU A 87 2.09 -4.73 -13.84
#